data_AF-A0A9E2MK37-F1
#
_entry.id   AF-A0A9E2MK37-F1
#
_cell.length_a   1.000
_cell.length_b   1.000
_cell.length_c   1.000
_cell.angle_alpha   90.00
_cell.angle_beta   90.00
_cell.angle_gamma   90.00
#
_symmetry.space_group_name_H-M   'P 1'
#
loop_
_entity.id
_entity.type
_entity.pdbx_description
1 polymer ?
#
loop_
_entity_poly.entity_id
_entity_poly.type
_entity_poly.pdbx_seq_one_letter_code
_entity_poly.pdbx_strand_id
1 'polypeptide(L)'
;MMTTKLTLNVDEKEIEKIVESMPLGFKLRLVRKLEEETRQKRWGELFKRINGRFQKYPITEKEIAQEIAAVRKAKYAQGRS
;
A
#
# COMPACT_ATOMS: atom_id res chain seq x y z
N MET A 1 -22.50 -26.29 10.29
CA MET A 1 -21.96 -25.63 11.50
C MET A 1 -22.46 -24.20 11.51
N MET A 2 -23.20 -23.78 12.54
CA MET A 2 -23.70 -22.41 12.65
C MET A 2 -22.56 -21.49 13.12
N THR A 3 -22.18 -20.53 12.30
CA THR A 3 -21.23 -19.47 12.70
C THR A 3 -21.98 -18.40 13.48
N THR A 4 -21.93 -18.50 14.81
CA THR A 4 -22.45 -17.49 15.72
C THR A 4 -21.60 -16.22 15.59
N LYS A 5 -22.18 -15.14 15.06
CA LYS A 5 -21.52 -13.82 15.05
C LYS A 5 -21.59 -13.25 16.45
N LEU A 6 -20.45 -13.23 17.14
CA LEU A 6 -20.31 -12.60 18.45
C LEU A 6 -19.88 -11.14 18.24
N THR A 7 -20.77 -10.20 18.52
CA THR A 7 -20.48 -8.76 18.42
C THR A 7 -20.02 -8.29 19.80
N LEU A 8 -18.71 -8.16 19.99
CA LEU A 8 -18.13 -7.63 21.22
C LEU A 8 -17.99 -6.12 21.08
N ASN A 9 -18.75 -5.37 21.89
CA ASN A 9 -18.48 -3.96 22.13
C ASN A 9 -17.36 -3.89 23.16
N VAL A 10 -16.12 -3.79 22.69
CA VAL A 10 -14.94 -3.65 23.54
C VAL A 10 -14.58 -2.17 23.60
N ASP A 11 -14.47 -1.61 24.79
CA ASP A 11 -14.02 -0.23 24.99
C ASP A 11 -12.52 -0.13 24.67
N GLU A 12 -12.09 1.02 24.14
CA GLU A 12 -10.69 1.28 23.77
C GLU A 12 -9.76 1.09 24.98
N LYS A 13 -10.23 1.47 26.18
CA LYS A 13 -9.51 1.27 27.45
C LYS A 13 -9.35 -0.19 27.84
N GLU A 14 -10.26 -1.07 27.43
CA GLU A 14 -10.15 -2.51 27.68
C GLU A 14 -9.15 -3.15 26.73
N ILE A 15 -9.14 -2.73 25.46
CA ILE A 15 -8.14 -3.13 24.48
C ILE A 15 -6.74 -2.73 24.95
N GLU A 16 -6.59 -1.50 25.45
CA GLU A 16 -5.31 -0.99 25.96
C GLU A 16 -4.79 -1.86 27.10
N LYS A 17 -5.62 -2.19 28.10
CA LYS A 17 -5.25 -3.09 29.21
C LYS A 17 -4.86 -4.50 28.75
N ILE A 18 -5.54 -5.03 27.74
CA ILE A 18 -5.21 -6.34 27.17
C ILE A 18 -3.84 -6.29 26.45
N VAL A 19 -3.56 -5.21 25.74
CA VAL A 19 -2.26 -4.99 25.09
C VAL A 19 -1.16 -4.73 26.10
N GLU A 20 -1.44 -4.03 27.20
CA GLU A 20 -0.49 -3.77 28.28
C GLU A 20 -0.11 -5.06 29.03
N SER A 21 -1.08 -5.91 29.31
CA SER A 21 -0.88 -7.20 30.00
C SER A 21 -0.24 -8.28 29.12
N MET A 22 -0.12 -8.08 27.80
CA MET A 22 0.52 -9.05 26.92
C MET A 22 2.04 -9.16 27.16
N PRO A 23 2.62 -10.37 27.04
CA PRO A 23 4.06 -10.53 26.98
C PRO A 23 4.66 -9.79 25.78
N LEU A 24 5.87 -9.26 25.93
CA LEU A 24 6.55 -8.45 24.90
C LEU A 24 6.58 -9.13 23.52
N GLY A 25 6.84 -10.44 23.46
CA GLY A 25 6.86 -11.18 22.21
C GLY A 25 5.51 -11.19 21.46
N PHE A 26 4.40 -11.18 22.19
CA PHE A 26 3.06 -11.08 21.60
C PHE A 26 2.75 -9.66 21.14
N LYS A 27 3.18 -8.63 21.89
CA LYS A 27 3.05 -7.22 21.45
C LYS A 27 3.79 -6.98 20.13
N LEU A 28 5.01 -7.48 20.01
CA LEU A 28 5.82 -7.35 18.79
C LEU A 28 5.17 -8.08 17.59
N ARG A 29 4.58 -9.26 17.82
CA ARG A 29 3.82 -9.97 16.79
C ARG A 29 2.57 -9.20 16.37
N LEU A 30 1.83 -8.61 17.32
CA LEU A 30 0.65 -7.81 17.05
C LEU A 30 1.00 -6.58 16.22
N VAL A 31 2.06 -5.85 16.59
CA VAL A 31 2.55 -4.69 15.83
C VAL A 31 2.92 -5.09 14.40
N ARG A 32 3.71 -6.15 14.21
CA ARG A 32 4.08 -6.63 12.87
C ARG A 32 2.87 -6.98 12.01
N LYS A 33 1.85 -7.62 12.60
CA LYS A 33 0.63 -7.98 11.90
C LYS A 33 -0.18 -6.74 11.50
N LEU A 34 -0.30 -5.75 12.39
CA LEU A 34 -0.95 -4.48 12.11
C LEU A 34 -0.20 -3.69 11.02
N GLU A 35 1.14 -3.71 11.04
CA GLU A 35 1.96 -3.12 9.99
C GLU A 35 1.73 -3.82 8.65
N GLU A 36 1.68 -5.15 8.62
CA GLU A 36 1.45 -5.93 7.42
C GLU A 36 0.05 -5.66 6.84
N GLU A 37 -0.99 -5.68 7.66
CA GLU A 37 -2.37 -5.37 7.23
C GLU A 37 -2.50 -3.92 6.74
N THR A 38 -1.88 -2.97 7.43
CA THR A 38 -1.88 -1.55 7.03
C THR A 38 -1.11 -1.34 5.75
N ARG A 39 0.03 -2.02 5.60
CA ARG A 39 0.85 -2.00 4.38
C ARG A 39 0.06 -2.60 3.22
N GLN A 40 -0.53 -3.78 3.38
CA GLN A 40 -1.37 -4.41 2.36
C GLN A 40 -2.53 -3.50 1.92
N LYS A 41 -3.21 -2.82 2.86
CA LYS A 41 -4.24 -1.83 2.53
C LYS A 41 -3.67 -0.64 1.76
N ARG A 42 -2.58 -0.03 2.23
CA ARG A 42 -1.93 1.13 1.58
C ARG A 42 -1.45 0.79 0.16
N TRP A 43 -0.80 -0.35 -0.02
CA TRP A 43 -0.36 -0.81 -1.33
C TRP A 43 -1.55 -1.16 -2.23
N GLY A 44 -2.57 -1.84 -1.70
CA GLY A 44 -3.80 -2.11 -2.43
C GLY A 44 -4.48 -0.83 -2.95
N GLU A 45 -4.55 0.22 -2.13
CA GLU A 45 -5.06 1.53 -2.56
C GLU A 45 -4.16 2.22 -3.58
N LEU A 46 -2.83 2.14 -3.41
CA LEU A 46 -1.87 2.68 -4.37
C LEU A 46 -2.03 2.00 -5.74
N PHE A 47 -2.09 0.66 -5.78
CA PHE A 47 -2.30 -0.11 -7.00
C PHE A 47 -3.68 0.16 -7.62
N LYS A 48 -4.74 0.31 -6.82
CA LYS A 48 -6.06 0.72 -7.32
C LYS A 48 -6.02 2.11 -7.96
N ARG A 49 -5.31 3.07 -7.38
CA ARG A 49 -5.14 4.42 -7.96
C ARG A 49 -4.33 4.38 -9.27
N ILE A 50 -3.27 3.57 -9.32
CA ILE A 50 -2.47 3.37 -10.54
C ILE A 50 -3.35 2.75 -11.63
N ASN A 51 -4.07 1.67 -11.32
CA ASN A 51 -4.96 1.00 -12.28
C ASN A 51 -6.10 1.92 -12.75
N GLY A 52 -6.72 2.67 -11.84
CA GLY A 52 -7.76 3.66 -12.18
C GLY A 52 -7.24 4.82 -13.05
N ARG A 53 -5.99 5.26 -12.86
CA ARG A 53 -5.35 6.23 -13.75
C ARG A 53 -5.05 5.64 -15.13
N PHE A 54 -4.57 4.40 -15.20
CA PHE A 54 -4.33 3.69 -16.46
C PHE A 54 -5.63 3.47 -17.26
N GLN A 55 -6.74 3.17 -16.59
CA GLN A 55 -8.05 3.05 -17.25
C GLN A 55 -8.60 4.40 -17.74
N LYS A 56 -8.35 5.49 -16.99
CA LYS A 56 -8.87 6.83 -17.33
C LYS A 56 -8.03 7.54 -18.39
N TYR A 57 -6.73 7.28 -18.42
CA TYR A 57 -5.79 7.81 -19.41
C TYR A 57 -4.90 6.67 -19.90
N PRO A 58 -5.38 5.85 -20.84
CA PRO A 58 -4.57 4.79 -21.41
C PRO A 58 -3.44 5.43 -22.22
N ILE A 59 -2.25 5.49 -21.63
CA ILE A 59 -1.04 5.90 -22.35
C ILE A 59 -0.68 4.76 -23.29
N THR A 60 -0.65 5.05 -24.59
CA THR A 60 -0.28 4.08 -25.62
C THR A 60 1.23 3.84 -25.62
N GLU A 61 1.67 2.65 -26.03
CA GLU A 61 3.11 2.36 -26.18
C GLU A 61 3.82 3.37 -27.10
N LYS A 62 3.10 3.97 -28.05
CA LYS A 62 3.61 5.02 -28.94
C LYS A 62 3.96 6.30 -28.18
N GLU A 63 3.10 6.75 -27.27
CA GLU A 63 3.34 7.94 -26.44
C GLU A 63 4.52 7.70 -25.49
N ILE A 64 4.62 6.51 -24.90
CA ILE A 64 5.76 6.11 -24.07
C ILE A 64 7.06 6.13 -24.89
N ALA A 65 7.04 5.56 -26.10
CA ALA A 65 8.20 5.52 -26.98
C ALA A 65 8.64 6.93 -27.44
N GLN A 66 7.68 7.83 -27.70
CA GLN A 66 7.96 9.22 -28.05
C GLN A 66 8.63 9.97 -26.90
N GLU A 67 8.12 9.84 -25.69
CA GLU A 67 8.70 10.49 -24.51
C GLU A 67 10.10 9.96 -24.20
N ILE A 68 10.30 8.64 -24.28
CA ILE A 68 11.62 8.01 -24.11
C ILE A 68 12.60 8.52 -25.19
N ALA A 69 12.17 8.65 -26.45
CA ALA A 69 13.00 9.15 -27.52
C ALA A 69 13.39 10.63 -27.31
N ALA A 70 12.48 11.45 -26.80
CA ALA A 70 12.74 12.85 -26.45
C ALA A 70 13.77 12.98 -25.31
N VAL A 71 13.60 12.22 -24.23
CA VAL A 71 14.54 12.20 -23.10
C VAL A 71 15.91 11.68 -23.51
N ARG A 72 15.97 10.63 -24.35
CA ARG A 72 17.25 10.12 -24.89
C ARG A 72 17.96 11.18 -25.72
N LYS A 73 17.25 11.88 -26.61
CA LYS A 73 17.82 12.98 -27.40
C LYS A 73 18.37 14.11 -26.51
N ALA A 74 17.62 14.50 -25.47
CA ALA A 74 18.07 15.52 -24.53
C ALA A 74 19.36 15.11 -23.78
N LYS A 75 19.45 13.85 -23.33
CA LYS A 75 20.67 13.33 -22.68
C LYS A 75 21.87 13.22 -23.63
N TYR A 76 21.66 12.79 -24.88
CA TYR A 76 22.74 12.75 -25.87
C TYR A 76 23.21 14.14 -26.30
N ALA A 77 22.32 15.16 -26.26
CA ALA A 77 22.70 16.54 -26.49
C ALA A 77 23.55 17.12 -25.35
N GLN A 78 23.27 16.74 -24.10
CA GLN A 78 24.06 17.14 -22.93
C GLN A 78 25.41 16.41 -22.81
N GLY A 79 25.55 15.22 -23.40
CA GLY A 79 26.84 14.49 -23.44
C GLY A 79 27.78 14.91 -24.57
N ARG A 80 27.43 15.93 -25.37
CA ARG A 80 28.20 16.43 -26.51
C ARG A 80 28.71 17.88 -26.33
N SER A 81 28.53 18.44 -25.14
CA SER A 81 29.09 19.73 -24.71
C SER A 81 30.29 19.54 -23.81
#